data_AF-A0A8J7HL68-F1
#
_entry.id   AF-A0A8J7HL68-F1
#
_cell.length_a   1.000
_cell.length_b   1.000
_cell.length_c   1.000
_cell.angle_alpha   90.00
_cell.angle_beta   90.00
_cell.angle_gamma   90.00
#
_symmetry.space_group_name_H-M   'P 1'
#
loop_
_entity.id
_entity.type
_entity.pdbx_description
1 polymer ?
#
loop_
_entity_poly.entity_id
_entity_poly.type
_entity_poly.pdbx_seq_one_letter_code
_entity_poly.pdbx_strand_id
1 'polypeptide(L)'
;MENKKSLNAKRLTKRQVQELIESEERLHEEFTEFFEETYSTGYKNQPQVYELSNDRFLFVFDPKGISIPGRGDIYAKEYFLRMIQWTQNVREDYSNGHGSSVAHWFYYSKHRVQLVNKIDELIDELVRCLDISHDQLDFSYKSLDILSSKAEDYGSEKIQAELYDNLVAYVGEVIRRRVKGHWIVREDYPGCEYPIVSVNQGVLMPVNVVWQELGGLEPMNLRKEAANEVRRFSLRYR
;
A
#
# COMPACT_ATOMS: atom_id res chain seq x y z
N MET A 1 -17.45 10.35 -2.82
CA MET A 1 -16.62 11.04 -3.83
C MET A 1 -15.35 10.23 -3.98
N GLU A 2 -15.07 9.70 -5.17
CA GLU A 2 -13.76 9.09 -5.44
C GLU A 2 -12.68 10.14 -5.17
N ASN A 3 -11.73 9.85 -4.27
CA ASN A 3 -10.53 10.65 -4.12
C ASN A 3 -9.77 10.57 -5.45
N LYS A 4 -10.00 11.55 -6.32
CA LYS A 4 -9.29 11.62 -7.58
C LYS A 4 -7.85 12.01 -7.26
N LYS A 5 -6.92 11.08 -7.53
CA LYS A 5 -5.48 11.22 -7.28
C LYS A 5 -4.88 12.46 -7.95
N SER A 6 -5.39 12.82 -9.14
CA SER A 6 -4.98 14.02 -9.87
C SER A 6 -5.88 15.21 -9.57
N LEU A 7 -5.29 16.41 -9.53
CA LEU A 7 -5.97 17.68 -9.27
C LEU A 7 -6.83 18.13 -10.45
N ASN A 8 -6.50 17.72 -11.67
CA ASN A 8 -7.25 18.07 -12.88
C ASN A 8 -8.47 17.17 -13.08
N ALA A 9 -9.63 17.78 -13.32
CA ALA A 9 -10.90 17.06 -13.51
C ALA A 9 -10.90 16.12 -14.73
N LYS A 10 -10.12 16.42 -15.76
CA LYS A 10 -9.86 15.54 -16.92
C LYS A 10 -8.38 15.62 -17.27
N ARG A 11 -7.83 14.52 -17.78
CA ARG A 11 -6.46 14.48 -18.30
C ARG A 11 -6.20 15.64 -19.25
N LEU A 12 -5.09 16.33 -19.05
CA LEU A 12 -4.71 17.46 -19.88
C LEU A 12 -4.39 17.01 -21.29
N THR A 13 -4.85 17.80 -22.26
CA THR A 13 -4.46 17.62 -23.66
C THR A 13 -3.02 18.08 -23.86
N LYS A 14 -2.40 17.63 -24.96
CA LYS A 14 -1.04 18.06 -25.33
C LYS A 14 -0.88 19.58 -25.39
N ARG A 15 -1.91 20.28 -25.90
CA ARG A 15 -1.91 21.75 -25.94
C ARG A 15 -1.89 22.36 -24.54
N GLN A 16 -2.73 21.88 -23.63
CA GLN A 16 -2.77 22.38 -22.25
C GLN A 16 -1.47 22.08 -21.49
N VAL A 17 -0.86 20.92 -21.74
CA VAL A 17 0.47 20.59 -21.21
C VAL A 17 1.50 21.59 -21.70
N GLN A 18 1.54 21.88 -23.00
CA GLN A 18 2.48 22.84 -23.57
C GLN A 18 2.28 24.25 -23.00
N GLU A 19 1.02 24.71 -22.89
CA GLU A 19 0.68 26.00 -22.29
C GLU A 19 1.17 26.09 -20.82
N LEU A 20 1.06 24.99 -20.05
CA LEU A 20 1.57 24.95 -18.67
C LEU A 20 3.10 24.98 -18.62
N ILE A 21 3.76 24.18 -19.46
CA ILE A 21 5.23 24.12 -19.53
C ILE A 21 5.77 25.52 -19.84
N GLU A 22 5.25 26.18 -20.87
CA GLU A 22 5.67 27.55 -21.26
C GLU A 22 5.44 28.58 -20.15
N SER A 23 4.47 28.36 -19.25
CA SER A 23 4.14 29.29 -18.18
C SER A 23 4.91 29.06 -16.87
N GLU A 24 5.36 27.84 -16.58
CA GLU A 24 5.85 27.42 -15.25
C GLU A 24 7.16 26.57 -15.35
N GLU A 25 8.04 26.87 -16.32
CA GLU A 25 9.22 26.08 -16.76
C GLU A 25 10.22 25.60 -15.68
N ARG A 26 9.91 24.51 -14.98
CA ARG A 26 10.93 23.74 -14.26
C ARG A 26 10.80 22.25 -14.48
N LEU A 27 11.52 21.73 -15.48
CA LEU A 27 11.70 20.29 -15.64
C LEU A 27 12.43 19.74 -14.41
N HIS A 28 11.87 18.69 -13.82
CA HIS A 28 12.51 17.95 -12.74
C HIS A 28 13.25 16.76 -13.35
N GLU A 29 14.53 16.95 -13.67
CA GLU A 29 15.36 15.96 -14.38
C GLU A 29 15.42 14.63 -13.64
N GLU A 30 15.65 14.65 -12.32
CA GLU A 30 15.74 13.45 -11.49
C GLU A 30 14.47 12.59 -11.53
N PHE A 31 13.28 13.19 -11.36
CA PHE A 31 12.01 12.45 -11.42
C PHE A 31 11.66 12.02 -12.85
N THR A 32 12.07 12.80 -13.85
CA THR A 32 11.94 12.42 -15.25
C THR A 32 12.74 11.14 -15.52
N GLU A 33 14.02 11.11 -15.12
CA GLU A 33 14.87 9.92 -15.25
C GLU A 33 14.34 8.73 -14.44
N PHE A 34 13.87 8.97 -13.22
CA PHE A 34 13.32 7.93 -12.34
C PHE A 34 12.17 7.13 -12.99
N PHE A 35 11.30 7.79 -13.75
CA PHE A 35 10.16 7.15 -14.42
C PHE A 35 10.48 6.61 -15.81
N GLU A 36 11.72 6.73 -16.30
CA GLU A 36 12.11 6.10 -17.57
C GLU A 36 12.10 4.57 -17.44
N GLU A 37 11.49 3.91 -18.42
CA GLU A 37 11.42 2.46 -18.48
C GLU A 37 11.79 1.95 -19.87
N THR A 38 12.58 0.88 -19.93
CA THR A 38 12.89 0.17 -21.17
C THR A 38 12.21 -1.18 -21.17
N TYR A 39 11.29 -1.40 -22.11
CA TYR A 39 10.59 -2.67 -22.24
C TYR A 39 11.43 -3.69 -23.00
N SER A 40 11.08 -4.97 -22.85
CA SER A 40 11.72 -6.08 -23.57
C SER A 40 11.64 -5.96 -25.10
N THR A 41 10.71 -5.15 -25.61
CA THR A 41 10.58 -4.81 -27.03
C THR A 41 11.63 -3.82 -27.54
N GLY A 42 12.46 -3.26 -26.64
CA GLY A 42 13.41 -2.19 -26.94
C GLY A 42 12.77 -0.79 -26.98
N TYR A 43 11.45 -0.68 -26.79
CA TYR A 43 10.78 0.61 -26.64
C TYR A 43 11.17 1.25 -25.30
N LYS A 44 11.59 2.52 -25.36
CA LYS A 44 11.91 3.34 -24.19
C LYS A 44 10.75 4.30 -23.92
N ASN A 45 10.05 4.09 -22.82
CA ASN A 45 9.03 5.02 -22.32
C ASN A 45 9.71 6.11 -21.50
N GLN A 46 9.56 7.36 -21.94
CA GLN A 46 10.24 8.53 -21.37
C GLN A 46 9.22 9.60 -20.96
N PRO A 47 8.45 9.38 -19.88
CA PRO A 47 7.60 10.43 -19.33
C PRO A 47 8.46 11.61 -18.84
N GLN A 48 7.86 12.80 -18.75
CA GLN A 48 8.53 14.00 -18.25
C GLN A 48 7.81 14.53 -17.02
N VAL A 49 8.56 15.02 -16.04
CA VAL A 49 8.00 15.57 -14.80
C VAL A 49 8.40 17.03 -14.69
N TYR A 50 7.42 17.90 -14.51
CA TYR A 50 7.64 19.34 -14.28
C TYR A 50 7.16 19.72 -12.89
N GLU A 51 7.97 20.47 -12.16
CA GLU A 51 7.57 21.12 -10.91
C GLU A 51 6.76 22.37 -11.27
N LEU A 52 5.54 22.45 -10.75
CA LEU A 52 4.65 23.59 -10.92
C LEU A 52 4.59 24.42 -9.63
N SER A 53 4.12 25.65 -9.76
CA SER A 53 3.77 26.50 -8.64
C SER A 53 2.70 25.87 -7.73
N ASN A 54 2.67 26.31 -6.46
CA ASN A 54 1.74 25.87 -5.41
C ASN A 54 1.91 24.39 -5.02
N ASP A 55 3.15 23.90 -4.94
CA ASP A 55 3.48 22.53 -4.51
C ASP A 55 2.73 21.47 -5.33
N ARG A 56 2.90 21.50 -6.65
CA ARG A 56 2.29 20.55 -7.59
C ARG A 56 3.33 20.02 -8.57
N PHE A 57 3.06 18.84 -9.11
CA PHE A 57 3.81 18.28 -10.22
C PHE A 57 2.91 18.03 -11.42
N LEU A 58 3.41 18.33 -12.61
CA LEU A 58 2.84 17.89 -13.87
C LEU A 58 3.59 16.65 -14.34
N PHE A 59 2.89 15.53 -14.42
CA PHE A 59 3.39 14.31 -15.05
C PHE A 59 2.92 14.27 -16.50
N VAL A 60 3.87 14.29 -17.43
CA VAL A 60 3.64 14.22 -18.87
C VAL A 60 3.95 12.82 -19.35
N PHE A 61 2.98 12.14 -19.94
CA PHE A 61 3.19 10.84 -20.57
C PHE A 61 4.12 10.99 -21.78
N ASP A 62 4.92 9.94 -22.05
CA ASP A 62 5.95 9.96 -23.09
C ASP A 62 5.50 10.73 -24.35
N PRO A 63 6.12 11.89 -24.65
CA PRO A 63 5.78 12.71 -25.81
C PRO A 63 5.88 11.97 -27.15
N LYS A 64 6.69 10.91 -27.21
CA LYS A 64 6.92 10.05 -28.39
C LYS A 64 6.16 8.72 -28.31
N GLY A 65 5.37 8.51 -27.25
CA GLY A 65 4.67 7.26 -27.02
C GLY A 65 3.43 7.04 -27.89
N ILE A 66 2.92 5.80 -27.89
CA ILE A 66 1.86 5.37 -28.81
C ILE A 66 0.45 5.65 -28.25
N SER A 67 0.25 5.51 -26.93
CA SER A 67 -1.10 5.52 -26.33
C SER A 67 -1.66 6.93 -26.08
N ILE A 68 -0.91 7.77 -25.36
CA ILE A 68 -1.36 9.10 -24.92
C ILE A 68 -0.23 10.15 -24.99
N PRO A 69 0.40 10.31 -26.17
CA PRO A 69 1.63 11.10 -26.29
C PRO A 69 1.46 12.54 -25.84
N GLY A 70 2.33 12.97 -24.92
CA GLY A 70 2.45 14.36 -24.46
C GLY A 70 1.22 14.89 -23.73
N ARG A 71 0.28 14.02 -23.34
CA ARG A 71 -0.79 14.37 -22.39
C ARG A 71 -0.24 14.38 -20.97
N GLY A 72 -0.98 14.90 -20.00
CA GLY A 72 -0.51 14.91 -18.63
C GLY A 72 -1.58 15.02 -17.57
N ASP A 73 -1.17 14.73 -16.34
CA ASP A 73 -1.99 14.85 -15.13
C ASP A 73 -1.21 15.67 -14.09
N ILE A 74 -1.93 16.49 -13.32
CA ILE A 74 -1.37 17.31 -12.25
C ILE A 74 -1.62 16.61 -10.92
N TYR A 75 -0.60 16.51 -10.10
CA TYR A 75 -0.66 15.93 -8.76
C TYR A 75 -0.25 16.95 -7.71
N ALA A 76 -0.81 16.83 -6.51
CA ALA A 76 -0.25 17.51 -5.34
C ALA A 76 1.13 16.94 -5.02
N LYS A 77 2.05 17.80 -4.58
CA LYS A 77 3.44 17.42 -4.23
C LYS A 77 3.50 16.26 -3.26
N GLU A 78 2.71 16.31 -2.18
CA GLU A 78 2.66 15.25 -1.18
C GLU A 78 2.34 13.88 -1.81
N TYR A 79 1.27 13.80 -2.60
CA TYR A 79 0.88 12.58 -3.29
C TYR A 79 1.94 12.12 -4.30
N PHE A 80 2.54 13.05 -5.04
CA PHE A 80 3.55 12.72 -6.04
C PHE A 80 4.82 12.14 -5.39
N LEU A 81 5.26 12.70 -4.26
CA LEU A 81 6.40 12.19 -3.52
C LEU A 81 6.10 10.80 -2.92
N ARG A 82 4.88 10.57 -2.41
CA ARG A 82 4.43 9.22 -2.00
C ARG A 82 4.47 8.23 -3.18
N MET A 83 4.08 8.67 -4.37
CA MET A 83 4.14 7.85 -5.58
C MET A 83 5.58 7.49 -5.98
N ILE A 84 6.53 8.43 -5.85
CA ILE A 84 7.97 8.16 -6.03
C ILE A 84 8.43 7.08 -5.04
N GLN A 85 8.21 7.30 -3.74
CA GLN A 85 8.62 6.37 -2.70
C GLN A 85 7.99 4.99 -2.90
N TRP A 86 6.69 4.92 -3.17
CA TRP A 86 6.00 3.66 -3.45
C TRP A 86 6.59 2.94 -4.66
N THR A 87 6.88 3.66 -5.75
CA THR A 87 7.47 3.07 -6.97
C THR A 87 8.87 2.51 -6.68
N GLN A 88 9.66 3.21 -5.87
CA GLN A 88 10.97 2.75 -5.42
C GLN A 88 10.83 1.46 -4.58
N ASN A 89 9.96 1.47 -3.56
CA ASN A 89 9.72 0.32 -2.70
C ASN A 89 9.26 -0.90 -3.51
N VAL A 90 8.37 -0.72 -4.49
CA VAL A 90 7.93 -1.80 -5.38
C VAL A 90 9.11 -2.36 -6.17
N ARG A 91 9.95 -1.51 -6.77
CA ARG A 91 11.14 -1.96 -7.53
C ARG A 91 12.12 -2.73 -6.65
N GLU A 92 12.33 -2.27 -5.42
CA GLU A 92 13.19 -2.92 -4.43
C GLU A 92 12.60 -4.26 -3.95
N ASP A 93 11.30 -4.31 -3.67
CA ASP A 93 10.63 -5.56 -3.29
C ASP A 93 10.71 -6.59 -4.41
N TYR A 94 10.47 -6.20 -5.67
CA TYR A 94 10.58 -7.13 -6.80
C TYR A 94 12.01 -7.63 -7.01
N SER A 95 13.03 -6.75 -6.90
CA SER A 95 14.42 -7.14 -7.09
C SER A 95 14.93 -8.08 -5.98
N ASN A 96 14.38 -7.97 -4.77
CA ASN A 96 14.71 -8.81 -3.62
C ASN A 96 13.79 -10.04 -3.47
N GLY A 97 12.80 -10.23 -4.36
CA GLY A 97 11.88 -11.36 -4.30
C GLY A 97 10.75 -11.22 -3.26
N HIS A 98 10.49 -10.01 -2.77
CA HIS A 98 9.45 -9.67 -1.81
C HIS A 98 8.15 -9.13 -2.45
N GLY A 99 7.96 -9.30 -3.76
CA GLY A 99 6.83 -8.77 -4.53
C GLY A 99 5.44 -9.39 -4.25
N SER A 100 5.25 -10.07 -3.11
CA SER A 100 3.96 -10.62 -2.68
C SER A 100 3.80 -10.52 -1.16
N SER A 101 2.56 -10.48 -0.68
CA SER A 101 2.24 -10.46 0.76
C SER A 101 2.85 -11.63 1.53
N VAL A 102 2.91 -12.81 0.91
CA VAL A 102 3.50 -14.02 1.50
C VAL A 102 5.02 -13.89 1.58
N ALA A 103 5.67 -13.40 0.53
CA ALA A 103 7.12 -13.14 0.56
C ALA A 103 7.47 -12.04 1.58
N HIS A 104 6.65 -10.99 1.66
CA HIS A 104 6.79 -9.92 2.65
C HIS A 104 6.60 -10.45 4.08
N TRP A 105 5.64 -11.36 4.29
CA TRP A 105 5.50 -12.11 5.54
C TRP A 105 6.77 -12.93 5.86
N PHE A 106 7.33 -13.65 4.89
CA PHE A 106 8.60 -14.38 5.04
C PHE A 106 9.81 -13.50 5.22
N TYR A 107 9.74 -12.21 4.94
CA TYR A 107 10.84 -11.32 5.22
C TYR A 107 10.70 -10.67 6.60
N TYR A 108 9.56 -10.01 6.87
CA TYR A 108 9.39 -9.15 8.05
C TYR A 108 8.90 -9.85 9.31
N SER A 109 8.20 -10.99 9.20
CA SER A 109 7.66 -11.66 10.40
C SER A 109 8.77 -12.24 11.28
N LYS A 110 8.79 -11.86 12.56
CA LYS A 110 9.74 -12.35 13.56
C LYS A 110 9.24 -13.65 14.19
N HIS A 111 7.93 -13.76 14.40
CA HIS A 111 7.30 -14.89 15.08
C HIS A 111 6.83 -15.98 14.12
N ARG A 112 6.71 -15.70 12.82
CA ARG A 112 6.27 -16.67 11.82
C ARG A 112 4.97 -17.36 12.28
N VAL A 113 4.88 -18.67 12.09
CA VAL A 113 3.76 -19.49 12.53
C VAL A 113 3.46 -19.39 14.03
N GLN A 114 4.43 -19.00 14.86
CA GLN A 114 4.22 -18.82 16.31
C GLN A 114 3.41 -17.56 16.63
N LEU A 115 3.16 -16.67 15.66
CA LEU A 115 2.30 -15.51 15.82
C LEU A 115 0.94 -15.89 16.41
N VAL A 116 0.34 -16.99 15.94
CA VAL A 116 -1.00 -17.42 16.39
C VAL A 116 -1.07 -17.75 17.88
N ASN A 117 0.08 -18.06 18.50
CA ASN A 117 0.21 -18.35 19.93
C ASN A 117 0.56 -17.11 20.76
N LYS A 118 0.79 -15.97 20.11
CA LYS A 118 1.31 -14.73 20.69
C LYS A 118 0.38 -13.54 20.46
N ILE A 119 -0.85 -13.78 20.01
CA ILE A 119 -1.78 -12.72 19.59
C ILE A 119 -1.96 -11.67 20.70
N ASP A 120 -2.28 -12.08 21.93
CA ASP A 120 -2.51 -11.14 23.03
C ASP A 120 -1.24 -10.34 23.39
N GLU A 121 -0.08 -11.00 23.46
CA GLU A 121 1.23 -10.37 23.68
C GLU A 121 1.55 -9.32 22.61
N LEU A 122 1.32 -9.66 21.35
CA LEU A 122 1.56 -8.78 20.21
C LEU A 122 0.62 -7.57 20.19
N ILE A 123 -0.63 -7.75 20.62
CA ILE A 123 -1.58 -6.64 20.74
C ILE A 123 -1.18 -5.72 21.89
N ASP A 124 -0.78 -6.27 23.04
CA ASP A 124 -0.31 -5.46 24.17
C ASP A 124 0.93 -4.65 23.79
N GLU A 125 1.86 -5.24 23.04
CA GLU A 125 3.02 -4.53 22.50
C GLU A 125 2.62 -3.45 21.50
N LEU A 126 1.66 -3.73 20.61
CA LEU A 126 1.14 -2.73 19.64
C LEU A 126 0.60 -1.49 20.35
N VAL A 127 -0.21 -1.70 21.38
CA VAL A 127 -0.83 -0.65 22.19
C VAL A 127 0.24 0.21 22.85
N ARG A 128 1.28 -0.41 23.44
CA ARG A 128 2.40 0.30 24.05
C ARG A 128 3.23 1.10 23.04
N CYS A 129 3.63 0.48 21.93
CA CYS A 129 4.53 1.12 20.98
C CYS A 129 3.87 2.27 20.20
N LEU A 130 2.56 2.18 19.94
CA LEU A 130 1.81 3.22 19.24
C LEU A 130 1.13 4.24 20.17
N ASP A 131 1.35 4.13 21.49
CA ASP A 131 0.73 4.95 22.51
C ASP A 131 -0.80 5.07 22.31
N ILE A 132 -1.45 3.90 22.24
CA ILE A 132 -2.89 3.76 22.13
C ILE A 132 -3.41 3.34 23.50
N SER A 133 -4.61 3.76 23.89
CA SER A 133 -5.24 3.21 25.08
C SER A 133 -5.92 1.87 24.76
N HIS A 134 -5.79 0.87 25.63
CA HIS A 134 -6.33 -0.49 25.39
C HIS A 134 -7.82 -0.49 25.05
N ASP A 135 -8.61 0.41 25.66
CA ASP A 135 -10.07 0.54 25.43
C ASP A 135 -10.41 1.06 24.02
N GLN A 136 -9.46 1.69 23.33
CA GLN A 136 -9.63 2.15 21.95
C GLN A 136 -9.45 1.02 20.94
N LEU A 137 -8.78 -0.07 21.31
CA LEU A 137 -8.54 -1.24 20.48
C LEU A 137 -9.54 -2.38 20.75
N ASP A 138 -10.83 -2.11 20.58
CA ASP A 138 -11.96 -3.01 20.87
C ASP A 138 -12.24 -4.12 19.83
N PHE A 139 -11.32 -4.33 18.88
CA PHE A 139 -11.44 -5.26 17.76
C PHE A 139 -12.61 -4.98 16.79
N SER A 140 -13.09 -3.74 16.76
CA SER A 140 -14.06 -3.29 15.76
C SER A 140 -13.37 -2.81 14.48
N TYR A 141 -14.16 -2.57 13.42
CA TYR A 141 -13.64 -1.84 12.26
C TYR A 141 -13.25 -0.39 12.60
N LYS A 142 -13.83 0.19 13.65
CA LYS A 142 -13.54 1.59 14.04
C LYS A 142 -12.17 1.68 14.73
N SER A 143 -11.77 0.66 15.50
CA SER A 143 -10.43 0.63 16.07
C SER A 143 -9.33 0.53 15.01
N LEU A 144 -9.62 -0.04 13.84
CA LEU A 144 -8.71 0.00 12.69
C LEU A 144 -8.48 1.41 12.14
N ASP A 145 -9.44 2.34 12.27
CA ASP A 145 -9.23 3.74 11.88
C ASP A 145 -8.20 4.41 12.81
N ILE A 146 -8.29 4.14 14.11
CA ILE A 146 -7.34 4.63 15.13
C ILE A 146 -5.95 4.05 14.86
N LEU A 147 -5.88 2.73 14.65
CA LEU A 147 -4.63 2.05 14.36
C LEU A 147 -3.99 2.54 13.06
N SER A 148 -4.79 2.80 12.01
CA SER A 148 -4.29 3.33 10.74
C SER A 148 -3.61 4.69 10.93
N SER A 149 -4.25 5.62 11.64
CA SER A 149 -3.66 6.94 11.92
C SER A 149 -2.35 6.81 12.71
N LYS A 150 -2.36 5.99 13.77
CA LYS A 150 -1.20 5.83 14.65
C LYS A 150 -0.03 5.12 13.98
N ALA A 151 -0.30 4.13 13.14
CA ALA A 151 0.72 3.43 12.37
C ALA A 151 1.29 4.30 11.23
N GLU A 152 0.46 5.12 10.59
CA GLU A 152 0.92 6.14 9.62
C GLU A 152 1.88 7.14 10.29
N ASP A 153 1.51 7.67 11.46
CA ASP A 153 2.36 8.60 12.23
C ASP A 153 3.67 7.93 12.70
N TYR A 154 3.65 6.63 12.95
CA TYR A 154 4.84 5.84 13.33
C TYR A 154 5.81 5.65 12.15
N GLY A 155 5.28 5.57 10.93
CA GLY A 155 6.02 5.41 9.68
C GLY A 155 6.14 3.93 9.23
N SER A 156 5.84 3.67 7.96
CA SER A 156 5.75 2.33 7.39
C SER A 156 7.03 1.50 7.55
N GLU A 157 8.21 2.10 7.39
CA GLU A 157 9.49 1.39 7.55
C GLU A 157 9.68 0.86 8.98
N LYS A 158 9.36 1.68 9.99
CA LYS A 158 9.44 1.26 11.39
C LYS A 158 8.39 0.20 11.70
N ILE A 159 7.18 0.35 11.16
CA ILE A 159 6.15 -0.68 11.30
C ILE A 159 6.62 -2.01 10.72
N GLN A 160 7.18 -2.02 9.51
CA GLN A 160 7.73 -3.22 8.87
C GLN A 160 8.82 -3.88 9.73
N ALA A 161 9.74 -3.09 10.27
CA ALA A 161 10.87 -3.61 11.06
C ALA A 161 10.47 -4.06 12.49
N GLU A 162 9.50 -3.39 13.11
CA GLU A 162 9.24 -3.51 14.54
C GLU A 162 7.89 -4.14 14.86
N LEU A 163 6.83 -3.74 14.14
CA LEU A 163 5.43 -3.99 14.51
C LEU A 163 4.64 -4.77 13.45
N TYR A 164 5.32 -5.42 12.49
CA TYR A 164 4.67 -6.12 11.39
C TYR A 164 3.76 -7.26 11.88
N ASP A 165 4.28 -8.13 12.75
CA ASP A 165 3.51 -9.21 13.37
C ASP A 165 2.35 -8.66 14.21
N ASN A 166 2.57 -7.55 14.90
CA ASN A 166 1.58 -6.90 15.75
C ASN A 166 0.38 -6.38 14.94
N LEU A 167 0.64 -5.74 13.80
CA LEU A 167 -0.42 -5.34 12.87
C LEU A 167 -1.17 -6.56 12.31
N VAL A 168 -0.44 -7.60 11.88
CA VAL A 168 -1.06 -8.83 11.34
C VAL A 168 -1.97 -9.48 12.39
N ALA A 169 -1.53 -9.55 13.63
CA ALA A 169 -2.31 -10.09 14.74
C ALA A 169 -3.59 -9.27 14.98
N TYR A 170 -3.48 -7.94 15.11
CA TYR A 170 -4.64 -7.10 15.40
C TYR A 170 -5.67 -7.10 14.25
N VAL A 171 -5.21 -6.90 13.01
CA VAL A 171 -6.06 -6.96 11.82
C VAL A 171 -6.73 -8.33 11.71
N GLY A 172 -5.99 -9.40 11.96
CA GLY A 172 -6.52 -10.74 11.95
C GLY A 172 -7.56 -11.00 13.02
N GLU A 173 -7.41 -10.46 14.23
CA GLU A 173 -8.43 -10.54 15.27
C GLU A 173 -9.73 -9.81 14.90
N VAL A 174 -9.64 -8.62 14.30
CA VAL A 174 -10.81 -7.89 13.79
C VAL A 174 -11.54 -8.73 12.73
N ILE A 175 -10.79 -9.30 11.77
CA ILE A 175 -11.34 -10.15 10.72
C ILE A 175 -11.97 -11.42 11.32
N ARG A 176 -11.25 -12.13 12.19
CA ARG A 176 -11.67 -13.38 12.84
C ARG A 176 -12.98 -13.20 13.58
N ARG A 177 -13.10 -12.16 14.39
CA ARG A 177 -14.33 -11.86 15.14
C ARG A 177 -15.47 -11.49 14.19
N ARG A 178 -15.19 -10.72 13.15
CA ARG A 178 -16.20 -10.30 12.16
C ARG A 178 -16.83 -11.49 11.43
N VAL A 179 -16.02 -12.46 11.03
CA VAL A 179 -16.49 -13.63 10.25
C VAL A 179 -16.79 -14.85 11.13
N LYS A 180 -16.57 -14.76 12.46
CA LYS A 180 -16.64 -15.89 13.41
C LYS A 180 -15.72 -17.05 12.98
N GLY A 181 -14.52 -16.70 12.53
CA GLY A 181 -13.50 -17.66 12.08
C GLY A 181 -12.55 -18.10 13.18
N HIS A 182 -11.52 -18.84 12.78
CA HIS A 182 -10.47 -19.35 13.65
C HIS A 182 -9.11 -19.19 12.97
N TRP A 183 -8.06 -18.96 13.74
CA TRP A 183 -6.70 -18.92 13.21
C TRP A 183 -6.26 -20.31 12.78
N ILE A 184 -5.66 -20.40 11.59
CA ILE A 184 -5.01 -21.60 11.08
C ILE A 184 -3.68 -21.17 10.47
N VAL A 185 -2.67 -22.04 10.57
CA VAL A 185 -1.44 -21.91 9.79
C VAL A 185 -1.64 -22.67 8.50
N ARG A 186 -1.62 -21.97 7.37
CA ARG A 186 -1.70 -22.58 6.05
C ARG A 186 -0.30 -22.91 5.58
N GLU A 187 -0.13 -24.10 5.00
CA GLU A 187 1.09 -24.57 4.36
C GLU A 187 0.74 -24.94 2.92
N ASP A 188 1.16 -24.12 1.95
CA ASP A 188 0.96 -24.46 0.53
C ASP A 188 2.05 -25.42 0.01
N TYR A 189 3.25 -25.35 0.60
CA TYR A 189 4.37 -26.26 0.43
C TYR A 189 5.33 -26.13 1.64
N PRO A 190 6.22 -27.10 1.89
CA PRO A 190 7.12 -27.06 3.04
C PRO A 190 7.94 -25.77 3.11
N GLY A 191 7.94 -25.09 4.25
CA GLY A 191 8.60 -23.80 4.44
C GLY A 191 7.83 -22.59 3.90
N CYS A 192 6.57 -22.78 3.49
CA CYS A 192 5.66 -21.72 3.07
C CYS A 192 4.45 -21.64 4.01
N GLU A 193 4.73 -21.51 5.31
CA GLU A 193 3.72 -21.37 6.34
C GLU A 193 3.36 -19.91 6.66
N TYR A 194 2.08 -19.59 6.62
CA TYR A 194 1.58 -18.25 6.96
C TYR A 194 0.20 -18.29 7.65
N PRO A 195 -0.07 -17.32 8.55
CA PRO A 195 -1.29 -17.33 9.34
C PRO A 195 -2.47 -16.83 8.52
N ILE A 196 -3.58 -17.56 8.62
CA ILE A 196 -4.85 -17.23 7.97
C ILE A 196 -5.99 -17.27 8.98
N VAL A 197 -7.07 -16.57 8.66
CA VAL A 197 -8.36 -16.74 9.33
C VAL A 197 -9.21 -17.66 8.46
N SER A 198 -9.56 -18.83 9.00
CA SER A 198 -10.42 -19.81 8.35
C SER A 198 -11.86 -19.69 8.84
N VAL A 199 -12.81 -19.77 7.92
CA VAL A 199 -14.25 -19.81 8.21
C VAL A 199 -14.94 -20.71 7.18
N ASN A 200 -15.56 -21.81 7.64
CA ASN A 200 -16.09 -22.86 6.77
C ASN A 200 -15.02 -23.39 5.78
N GLN A 201 -15.29 -23.33 4.47
CA GLN A 201 -14.33 -23.68 3.40
C GLN A 201 -13.48 -22.48 2.94
N GLY A 202 -13.60 -21.36 3.67
CA GLY A 202 -13.04 -20.06 3.37
C GLY A 202 -11.72 -19.76 4.04
N VAL A 203 -10.89 -18.98 3.36
CA VAL A 203 -9.65 -18.43 3.93
C VAL A 203 -9.58 -16.93 3.70
N LEU A 204 -9.19 -16.20 4.73
CA LEU A 204 -8.86 -14.78 4.68
C LEU A 204 -7.43 -14.59 5.18
N MET A 205 -6.69 -13.67 4.57
CA MET A 205 -5.27 -13.48 4.82
C MET A 205 -5.02 -12.10 5.41
N PRO A 206 -4.89 -11.97 6.74
CA PRO A 206 -4.56 -10.69 7.37
C PRO A 206 -3.26 -10.08 6.84
N VAL A 207 -2.30 -10.93 6.44
CA VAL A 207 -1.05 -10.50 5.77
C VAL A 207 -1.29 -9.73 4.47
N ASN A 208 -2.37 -9.99 3.73
CA ASN A 208 -2.70 -9.22 2.51
C ASN A 208 -3.09 -7.79 2.84
N VAL A 209 -3.82 -7.61 3.94
CA VAL A 209 -4.29 -6.29 4.39
C VAL A 209 -3.10 -5.45 4.82
N VAL A 210 -2.24 -6.00 5.68
CA VAL A 210 -1.05 -5.29 6.19
C VAL A 210 -0.08 -4.98 5.05
N TRP A 211 0.19 -5.94 4.15
CA TRP A 211 1.08 -5.71 3.01
C TRP A 211 0.58 -4.60 2.07
N GLN A 212 -0.71 -4.58 1.73
CA GLN A 212 -1.27 -3.54 0.85
C GLN A 212 -1.14 -2.15 1.47
N GLU A 213 -1.40 -2.05 2.78
CA GLU A 213 -1.42 -0.77 3.49
C GLU A 213 -0.03 -0.23 3.82
N LEU A 214 0.96 -1.11 4.02
CA LEU A 214 2.35 -0.69 4.17
C LEU A 214 3.01 -0.21 2.87
N GLY A 215 2.33 -0.36 1.72
CA GLY A 215 2.79 0.22 0.45
C GLY A 215 2.88 1.75 0.50
N GLY A 216 2.03 2.44 1.26
CA GLY A 216 2.19 3.88 1.54
C GLY A 216 1.86 4.86 0.40
N LEU A 217 1.32 4.36 -0.74
CA LEU A 217 0.90 5.24 -1.85
C LEU A 217 -0.27 6.17 -1.46
N GLU A 218 -1.22 5.63 -0.71
CA GLU A 218 -2.33 6.36 -0.12
C GLU A 218 -2.15 6.37 1.41
N PRO A 219 -2.78 7.31 2.13
CA PRO A 219 -2.81 7.25 3.59
C PRO A 219 -3.36 5.91 4.07
N MET A 220 -2.73 5.34 5.10
CA MET A 220 -3.12 4.05 5.65
C MET A 220 -4.61 3.99 6.02
N ASN A 221 -5.27 2.90 5.62
CA ASN A 221 -6.66 2.59 5.83
C ASN A 221 -6.89 1.08 5.99
N LEU A 222 -6.42 0.55 7.12
CA LEU A 222 -6.60 -0.86 7.50
C LEU A 222 -8.07 -1.28 7.53
N ARG A 223 -8.98 -0.35 7.88
CA ARG A 223 -10.42 -0.60 7.88
C ARG A 223 -10.93 -0.95 6.48
N LYS A 224 -10.58 -0.15 5.48
CA LYS A 224 -10.98 -0.33 4.07
C LYS A 224 -10.47 -1.66 3.55
N GLU A 225 -9.20 -1.97 3.78
CA GLU A 225 -8.61 -3.20 3.24
C GLU A 225 -9.04 -4.46 3.99
N ALA A 226 -9.22 -4.41 5.32
CA ALA A 226 -9.86 -5.51 6.04
C ALA A 226 -11.30 -5.76 5.55
N ALA A 227 -12.06 -4.70 5.23
CA ALA A 227 -13.38 -4.84 4.63
C ALA A 227 -13.34 -5.36 3.18
N ASN A 228 -12.30 -5.03 2.41
CA ASN A 228 -12.08 -5.58 1.07
C ASN A 228 -11.78 -7.08 1.14
N GLU A 229 -10.92 -7.51 2.04
CA GLU A 229 -10.59 -8.92 2.23
C GLU A 229 -11.83 -9.75 2.59
N VAL A 230 -12.65 -9.27 3.53
CA VAL A 230 -13.92 -9.92 3.91
C VAL A 230 -14.94 -9.94 2.75
N ARG A 231 -15.00 -8.88 1.95
CA ARG A 231 -15.88 -8.82 0.77
C ARG A 231 -15.44 -9.79 -0.33
N ARG A 232 -14.14 -9.84 -0.64
CA ARG A 232 -13.57 -10.78 -1.62
C ARG A 232 -13.88 -12.22 -1.22
N PHE A 233 -13.76 -12.54 0.06
CA PHE A 233 -14.19 -13.82 0.61
C PHE A 233 -15.68 -14.08 0.36
N SER A 234 -16.56 -13.15 0.75
CA SER A 234 -18.02 -13.33 0.64
C SER A 234 -18.51 -13.53 -0.81
N LEU A 235 -17.80 -13.02 -1.81
CA LEU A 235 -18.13 -13.19 -3.23
C LEU A 235 -17.72 -14.56 -3.79
N ARG A 236 -16.70 -15.22 -3.21
CA ARG A 236 -16.18 -16.52 -3.69
C ARG A 236 -16.99 -17.72 -3.22
N TYR A 237 -17.76 -17.57 -2.15
CA TYR A 237 -18.49 -18.65 -1.48
C TYR A 237 -20.01 -18.40 -1.42
N ARG A 238 -20.53 -17.66 -2.41
CA ARG A 238 -21.96 -17.65 -2.78
C ARG A 238 -22.19 -18.68 -3.88
#